data_AF-A0AAD7T295-F1
#
_entry.id   AF-A0AAD7T295-F1
#
_cell.length_a   1.000
_cell.length_b   1.000
_cell.length_c   1.000
_cell.angle_alpha   90.00
_cell.angle_beta   90.00
_cell.angle_gamma   90.00
#
_symmetry.space_group_name_H-M   'P 1'
#
loop_
_entity.id
_entity.type
_entity.pdbx_description
1 polymer ?
#
loop_
_entity_poly.entity_id
_entity_poly.type
_entity_poly.pdbx_seq_one_letter_code
_entity_poly.pdbx_strand_id
1 'polypeptide(L)'
;MDLFRRFSCSSHSGVALSTQRNSNTLNSCRGRCGYGTDSYYNCQCNSACERYGDCCSDYQAICKGSLSCKGRCGEQYNSYNKCHCNSKCSQYSNCCTDYNDHCGGGSPGATGSQKDLSSQPLISYLDEASLFSKPTFAAFIALLNNYQRHTGQAERFSSAQLAEQDTFLREVVSNTEIGRELFIFLLSKGRYSTEAEFIYDLKMMWFGLYSRSGVKDSSGFEHIFAGEVKNGKVSGFHSWIQFYQLEKNGLMNYYSHSFDGPWTTYPDVLGMQFKWDGYFKQVGSAIIGSSPEFDFALYSLCYIARPGKQCYLSLGGKTLVIQTYTWDNSYYGDGKKFIASGFPSTPRSFSHASSRNFLDL
;
A
#
# COMPACT_ATOMS: atom_id res chain seq x y z
N MET A 1 -22.89 -4.24 3.43
CA MET A 1 -21.76 -4.81 4.22
C MET A 1 -21.08 -3.64 4.92
N ASP A 2 -20.96 -3.67 6.26
CA ASP A 2 -20.55 -2.57 7.15
C ASP A 2 -19.08 -2.10 6.95
N LEU A 3 -18.74 -1.53 5.79
CA LEU A 3 -17.36 -1.12 5.47
C LEU A 3 -16.86 -0.02 6.44
N PHE A 4 -17.74 0.86 6.92
CA PHE A 4 -17.34 2.02 7.74
C PHE A 4 -17.80 2.02 9.20
N ARG A 5 -18.56 1.01 9.68
CA ARG A 5 -19.05 1.00 11.08
C ARG A 5 -17.98 0.74 12.15
N ARG A 6 -16.76 0.35 11.77
CA ARG A 6 -15.64 0.09 12.71
C ARG A 6 -14.57 1.18 12.75
N PHE A 7 -14.79 2.36 12.15
CA PHE A 7 -13.88 3.49 12.31
C PHE A 7 -14.08 4.18 13.66
N SER A 8 -13.44 3.65 14.70
CA SER A 8 -13.23 4.37 15.95
C SER A 8 -11.94 5.17 15.86
N CYS A 9 -12.07 6.49 15.72
CA CYS A 9 -10.95 7.41 15.84
C CYS A 9 -10.63 7.51 17.33
N SER A 10 -9.67 6.72 17.83
CA SER A 10 -9.24 6.82 19.23
C SER A 10 -8.49 8.14 19.42
N SER A 11 -9.20 9.16 19.92
CA SER A 11 -8.59 10.29 20.60
C SER A 11 -8.18 9.82 21.99
N HIS A 12 -6.89 9.60 22.23
CA HIS A 12 -6.41 9.26 23.57
C HIS A 12 -6.65 10.43 24.53
N SER A 13 -7.60 10.24 25.43
CA SER A 13 -7.65 10.80 26.78
C SER A 13 -8.66 9.98 27.58
N GLY A 14 -8.24 9.43 28.72
CA GLY A 14 -9.16 8.86 29.72
C GLY A 14 -9.00 7.37 29.99
N VAL A 15 -8.47 7.07 31.18
CA VAL A 15 -8.28 5.75 31.80
C VAL A 15 -9.62 5.10 32.16
N ALA A 16 -9.73 3.79 31.95
CA ALA A 16 -10.57 2.91 32.77
C ALA A 16 -9.97 1.50 32.82
N LEU A 17 -9.63 1.06 34.03
CA LEU A 17 -9.15 -0.28 34.37
C LEU A 17 -10.25 -1.34 34.15
N SER A 18 -9.87 -2.47 33.57
CA SER A 18 -10.52 -3.76 33.85
C SER A 18 -9.44 -4.83 34.00
N THR A 19 -9.39 -5.38 35.20
CA THR A 19 -8.47 -6.40 35.69
C THR A 19 -8.90 -7.79 35.27
N GLN A 20 -8.09 -8.52 34.49
CA GLN A 20 -7.96 -10.00 34.59
C GLN A 20 -6.54 -10.49 34.19
N ARG A 21 -5.77 -10.85 35.22
CA ARG A 21 -4.65 -11.81 35.37
C ARG A 21 -3.74 -12.17 34.18
N ASN A 22 -2.52 -11.62 34.24
CA ASN A 22 -1.19 -12.25 34.10
C ASN A 22 -0.94 -13.36 33.07
N SER A 23 -0.30 -12.95 31.97
CA SER A 23 0.95 -13.59 31.54
C SER A 23 1.98 -12.47 31.28
N ASN A 24 3.07 -12.44 32.05
CA ASN A 24 4.07 -11.37 32.06
C ASN A 24 4.83 -11.30 30.71
N THR A 25 4.34 -10.48 29.78
CA THR A 25 5.06 -10.12 28.54
C THR A 25 6.19 -9.11 28.78
N LEU A 26 6.24 -8.48 29.96
CA LEU A 26 7.27 -7.48 30.32
C LEU A 26 8.66 -8.07 30.60
N ASN A 27 8.79 -9.38 30.81
CA ASN A 27 10.05 -9.99 31.28
C ASN A 27 10.68 -10.97 30.28
N SER A 28 10.35 -10.84 28.98
CA SER A 28 10.87 -11.71 27.92
C SER A 28 11.71 -10.94 26.91
N CYS A 29 12.73 -11.61 26.37
CA CYS A 29 13.53 -11.11 25.25
C CYS A 29 12.94 -11.35 23.86
N ARG A 30 11.77 -11.99 23.75
CA ARG A 30 11.13 -12.21 22.44
C ARG A 30 10.88 -10.86 21.73
N GLY A 31 11.55 -10.66 20.60
CA GLY A 31 11.46 -9.42 19.80
C GLY A 31 12.23 -8.22 20.39
N ARG A 32 13.00 -8.40 21.47
CA ARG A 32 13.71 -7.33 22.20
C ARG A 32 15.24 -7.49 22.20
N CYS A 33 15.80 -8.49 21.53
CA CYS A 33 17.25 -8.69 21.46
C CYS A 33 17.96 -7.53 20.75
N GLY A 34 19.01 -6.98 21.38
CA GLY A 34 19.88 -5.97 20.77
C GLY A 34 19.35 -4.53 20.76
N TYR A 35 18.12 -4.28 21.25
CA TYR A 35 17.62 -2.92 21.44
C TYR A 35 18.34 -2.22 22.60
N GLY A 36 18.36 -0.88 22.62
CA GLY A 36 18.91 -0.09 23.73
C GLY A 36 18.21 -0.36 25.07
N THR A 37 18.76 0.15 26.17
CA THR A 37 18.14 0.03 27.49
C THR A 37 16.75 0.67 27.50
N ASP A 38 15.76 -0.05 28.02
CA ASP A 38 14.39 0.46 28.15
C ASP A 38 13.92 0.24 29.58
N SER A 39 13.67 1.36 30.29
CA SER A 39 13.24 1.39 31.69
C SER A 39 11.79 0.96 31.89
N TYR A 40 11.03 0.76 30.81
CA TYR A 40 9.67 0.22 30.87
C TYR A 40 9.64 -1.27 31.26
N TYR A 41 10.76 -1.97 31.11
CA TYR A 41 10.87 -3.41 31.38
C TYR A 41 11.78 -3.68 32.58
N ASN A 42 11.46 -4.73 33.35
CA ASN A 42 12.21 -5.09 34.56
C ASN A 42 13.52 -5.83 34.27
N CYS A 43 13.83 -6.08 33.00
CA CYS A 43 15.02 -6.78 32.55
C CYS A 43 15.40 -6.34 31.13
N GLN A 44 16.68 -6.47 30.81
CA GLN A 44 17.27 -6.01 29.57
C GLN A 44 17.61 -7.17 28.63
N CYS A 45 17.63 -6.87 27.34
CA CYS A 45 17.94 -7.84 26.26
C CYS A 45 19.04 -7.33 25.33
N ASN A 46 19.81 -6.35 25.79
CA ASN A 46 20.99 -5.83 25.11
C ASN A 46 22.24 -6.62 25.50
N SER A 47 23.36 -6.42 24.80
CA SER A 47 24.63 -7.12 25.10
C SER A 47 25.27 -6.67 26.41
N ALA A 48 24.94 -5.48 26.92
CA ALA A 48 25.48 -4.97 28.17
C ALA A 48 24.82 -5.57 29.41
N CYS A 49 23.67 -6.24 29.27
CA CYS A 49 22.91 -6.73 30.42
C CYS A 49 23.68 -7.75 31.26
N GLU A 50 24.61 -8.49 30.65
CA GLU A 50 25.44 -9.46 31.38
C GLU A 50 26.47 -8.79 32.26
N ARG A 51 26.94 -7.61 31.86
CA ARG A 51 27.84 -6.80 32.67
C ARG A 51 27.10 -6.20 33.87
N TYR A 52 25.83 -5.85 33.69
CA TYR A 52 25.00 -5.22 34.73
C TYR A 52 24.17 -6.21 35.55
N GLY A 53 24.12 -7.49 35.16
CA GLY A 53 23.37 -8.53 35.84
C GLY A 53 21.86 -8.40 35.71
N ASP A 54 21.36 -7.66 34.71
CA ASP A 54 19.95 -7.31 34.55
C ASP A 54 19.29 -7.98 33.33
N CYS A 55 19.92 -9.02 32.77
CA CYS A 55 19.36 -9.76 31.63
C CYS A 55 18.02 -10.42 31.97
N CYS A 56 17.09 -10.44 31.01
CA CYS A 56 15.89 -11.29 31.16
C CYS A 56 16.29 -12.77 31.26
N SER A 57 15.48 -13.56 31.97
CA SER A 57 15.79 -14.98 32.22
C SER A 57 15.90 -15.81 30.95
N ASP A 58 15.24 -15.38 29.87
CA ASP A 58 15.27 -16.01 28.55
C ASP A 58 16.32 -15.42 27.60
N TYR A 59 17.13 -14.44 28.05
CA TYR A 59 18.15 -13.76 27.24
C TYR A 59 19.17 -14.75 26.64
N GLN A 60 19.68 -15.68 27.44
CA GLN A 60 20.63 -16.68 26.96
C GLN A 60 19.99 -17.58 25.89
N ALA A 61 18.76 -18.02 26.08
CA ALA A 61 18.08 -18.91 25.16
C ALA A 61 17.65 -18.20 23.86
N ILE A 62 17.12 -16.98 23.97
CA ILE A 62 16.52 -16.24 22.84
C ILE A 62 17.57 -15.41 22.09
N CYS A 63 18.47 -14.72 22.80
CA CYS A 63 19.40 -13.76 22.19
C CYS A 63 20.81 -14.32 21.98
N LYS A 64 21.26 -15.32 22.76
CA LYS A 64 22.61 -15.91 22.62
C LYS A 64 22.63 -17.34 22.10
N GLY A 65 21.56 -18.09 22.34
CA GLY A 65 21.45 -19.52 22.06
C GLY A 65 20.70 -19.85 20.78
N SER A 66 20.06 -18.87 20.13
CA SER A 66 19.29 -19.17 18.93
C SER A 66 20.22 -19.38 17.74
N LEU A 67 20.50 -20.65 17.41
CA LEU A 67 20.92 -21.07 16.07
C LEU A 67 19.76 -21.00 15.07
N SER A 68 18.63 -20.41 15.50
CA SER A 68 17.39 -20.35 14.75
C SER A 68 16.99 -18.94 14.36
N CYS A 69 16.41 -18.83 13.17
CA CYS A 69 15.80 -17.61 12.66
C CYS A 69 14.33 -17.40 13.02
N LYS A 70 13.71 -18.32 13.77
CA LYS A 70 12.32 -18.18 14.23
C LYS A 70 12.13 -16.91 15.07
N GLY A 71 11.45 -15.91 14.51
CA GLY A 71 11.22 -14.62 15.17
C GLY A 71 12.41 -13.66 15.16
N ARG A 72 13.43 -13.90 14.31
CA ARG A 72 14.65 -13.09 14.17
C ARG A 72 14.88 -12.54 12.75
N CYS A 73 13.95 -12.78 11.82
CA CYS A 73 14.08 -12.30 10.44
C CYS A 73 14.18 -10.77 10.38
N GLY A 74 15.20 -10.25 9.69
CA GLY A 74 15.46 -8.82 9.58
C GLY A 74 16.15 -8.19 10.79
N GLU A 75 16.77 -8.99 11.67
CA GLU A 75 17.55 -8.47 12.80
C GLU A 75 18.68 -7.51 12.37
N GLN A 76 19.10 -6.61 13.26
CA GLN A 76 20.33 -5.85 13.02
C GLN A 76 21.56 -6.73 13.25
N TYR A 77 22.68 -6.37 12.60
CA TYR A 77 23.93 -7.08 12.81
C TYR A 77 24.38 -6.93 14.27
N ASN A 78 24.66 -8.06 14.91
CA ASN A 78 25.17 -8.14 16.26
C ASN A 78 26.29 -9.17 16.32
N SER A 79 27.53 -8.73 16.51
CA SER A 79 28.73 -9.57 16.52
C SER A 79 28.76 -10.67 17.59
N TYR A 80 27.86 -10.62 18.58
CA TYR A 80 27.71 -11.66 19.59
C TYR A 80 26.85 -12.85 19.13
N ASN A 81 26.12 -12.74 18.02
CA ASN A 81 25.33 -13.84 17.48
C ASN A 81 26.24 -14.86 16.77
N LYS A 82 26.04 -16.16 17.04
CA LYS A 82 26.75 -17.23 16.33
C LYS A 82 26.34 -17.36 14.86
N CYS A 83 25.13 -16.92 14.53
CA CYS A 83 24.58 -16.86 13.19
C CYS A 83 23.51 -15.77 13.10
N HIS A 84 23.26 -15.30 11.90
CA HIS A 84 22.46 -14.12 11.64
C HIS A 84 21.22 -14.39 10.80
N CYS A 85 20.20 -13.58 11.03
CA CYS A 85 18.92 -13.66 10.32
C CYS A 85 18.57 -12.35 9.58
N ASN A 86 19.60 -11.60 9.21
CA ASN A 86 19.49 -10.35 8.48
C ASN A 86 19.72 -10.55 6.98
N SER A 87 19.28 -9.60 6.16
CA SER A 87 19.34 -9.71 4.69
C SER A 87 20.75 -9.78 4.10
N LYS A 88 21.79 -9.43 4.88
CA LYS A 88 23.19 -9.51 4.45
C LYS A 88 23.89 -10.78 4.94
N CYS A 89 23.24 -11.65 5.70
CA CYS A 89 23.90 -12.82 6.28
C CYS A 89 24.48 -13.76 5.21
N SER A 90 23.83 -13.85 4.04
CA SER A 90 24.28 -14.70 2.93
C SER A 90 25.54 -14.14 2.28
N GLN A 91 25.69 -12.80 2.22
CA GLN A 91 26.88 -12.13 1.71
C GLN A 91 28.11 -12.40 2.57
N TYR A 92 27.92 -12.50 3.88
CA TYR A 92 28.99 -12.76 4.86
C TYR A 92 29.08 -14.22 5.29
N SER A 93 28.32 -15.11 4.63
CA SER A 93 28.26 -16.56 4.91
C SER A 93 28.05 -16.89 6.40
N ASN A 94 27.25 -16.10 7.09
CA ASN A 94 27.01 -16.24 8.52
C ASN A 94 25.52 -16.38 8.88
N CYS A 95 24.68 -16.81 7.92
CA CYS A 95 23.27 -17.10 8.19
C CYS A 95 23.10 -18.27 9.15
N CYS A 96 22.00 -18.27 9.91
CA CYS A 96 21.58 -19.49 10.61
C CYS A 96 21.17 -20.58 9.61
N THR A 97 21.32 -21.84 10.01
CA THR A 97 21.07 -22.99 9.11
C THR A 97 19.61 -23.09 8.69
N ASP A 98 18.69 -22.66 9.55
CA ASP A 98 17.25 -22.58 9.29
C ASP A 98 16.81 -21.20 8.78
N TYR A 99 17.76 -20.34 8.36
CA TYR A 99 17.45 -19.05 7.77
C TYR A 99 16.48 -19.22 6.60
N ASN A 100 16.65 -20.25 5.78
CA ASN A 100 15.74 -20.47 4.67
C ASN A 100 14.36 -20.99 5.09
N ASP A 101 14.28 -21.75 6.18
CA ASP A 101 13.02 -22.33 6.66
C ASP A 101 12.15 -21.31 7.43
N HIS A 102 12.79 -20.31 8.03
CA HIS A 102 12.10 -19.27 8.80
C HIS A 102 12.07 -17.90 8.13
N CYS A 103 13.11 -17.56 7.35
CA CYS A 103 13.25 -16.30 6.62
C CYS A 103 13.39 -16.48 5.10
N GLY A 104 13.61 -17.71 4.60
CA GLY A 104 13.77 -18.04 3.17
C GLY A 104 12.48 -18.09 2.37
N GLY A 105 11.47 -17.33 2.79
CA GLY A 105 10.59 -16.65 1.85
C GLY A 105 11.24 -15.41 1.22
N GLY A 106 12.50 -15.11 1.56
CA GLY A 106 13.25 -13.96 1.06
C GLY A 106 14.73 -14.29 0.84
N SER A 107 15.03 -14.91 -0.30
CA SER A 107 16.22 -14.49 -1.06
C SER A 107 16.11 -12.97 -1.29
N PRO A 108 17.19 -12.21 -1.57
CA PRO A 108 17.09 -10.84 -2.08
C PRO A 108 16.30 -10.90 -3.41
N GLY A 109 14.98 -10.87 -3.31
CA GLY A 109 14.11 -11.51 -4.29
C GLY A 109 14.02 -10.61 -5.50
N ALA A 110 14.64 -11.03 -6.61
CA ALA A 110 14.32 -10.74 -8.00
C ALA A 110 14.09 -9.28 -8.46
N THR A 111 14.14 -8.28 -7.58
CA THR A 111 13.73 -6.88 -7.83
C THR A 111 14.89 -5.98 -8.22
N GLY A 112 16.13 -6.44 -8.02
CA GLY A 112 17.34 -5.71 -8.42
C GLY A 112 17.81 -6.03 -9.84
N SER A 113 17.44 -7.19 -10.40
CA SER A 113 18.01 -7.68 -11.66
C SER A 113 17.23 -7.26 -12.91
N GLN A 114 16.07 -6.59 -12.77
CA GLN A 114 15.15 -6.27 -13.88
C GLN A 114 14.90 -7.48 -14.79
N LYS A 115 14.84 -8.68 -14.18
CA LYS A 115 14.70 -9.92 -14.92
C LYS A 115 13.24 -10.28 -14.99
N ASP A 116 12.75 -10.51 -16.20
CA ASP A 116 11.44 -11.06 -16.42
C ASP A 116 11.38 -12.50 -15.90
N LEU A 117 10.47 -12.76 -14.96
CA LEU A 117 10.23 -14.08 -14.37
C LEU A 117 8.85 -14.64 -14.76
N SER A 118 8.14 -14.00 -15.68
CA SER A 118 6.84 -14.44 -16.16
C SER A 118 6.73 -14.27 -17.67
N SER A 119 6.71 -15.37 -18.39
CA SER A 119 6.48 -15.32 -19.84
C SER A 119 5.00 -15.14 -20.22
N GLN A 120 4.10 -14.99 -19.24
CA GLN A 120 2.65 -14.88 -19.43
C GLN A 120 2.11 -13.60 -18.80
N PRO A 121 1.00 -13.05 -19.33
CA PRO A 121 0.28 -11.94 -18.71
C PRO A 121 -0.12 -12.23 -17.26
N LEU A 122 -0.28 -11.19 -16.44
CA LEU A 122 -0.74 -11.35 -15.07
C LEU A 122 -2.20 -11.83 -15.00
N ILE A 123 -3.06 -11.27 -15.84
CA ILE A 123 -4.49 -11.58 -15.90
C ILE A 123 -4.74 -12.42 -17.15
N SER A 124 -5.09 -13.69 -16.98
CA SER A 124 -5.39 -14.61 -18.09
C SER A 124 -6.75 -14.37 -18.70
N TYR A 125 -7.72 -14.04 -17.85
CA TYR A 125 -9.10 -13.91 -18.24
C TYR A 125 -9.78 -12.81 -17.43
N LEU A 126 -10.62 -12.04 -18.12
CA LEU A 126 -11.51 -11.04 -17.53
C LEU A 126 -12.80 -11.03 -18.35
N ASP A 127 -13.95 -11.13 -17.70
CA ASP A 127 -15.24 -10.91 -18.36
C ASP A 127 -15.47 -9.40 -18.64
N GLU A 128 -14.80 -8.91 -19.68
CA GLU A 128 -14.84 -7.49 -20.07
C GLU A 128 -16.25 -7.00 -20.38
N ALA A 129 -17.08 -7.84 -21.00
CA ALA A 129 -18.42 -7.45 -21.41
C ALA A 129 -19.30 -7.15 -20.19
N SER A 130 -19.24 -8.00 -19.18
CA SER A 130 -19.96 -7.80 -17.91
C SER A 130 -19.34 -6.71 -17.07
N LEU A 131 -18.01 -6.62 -17.02
CA LEU A 131 -17.33 -5.70 -16.12
C LEU A 131 -17.32 -4.25 -16.63
N PHE A 132 -16.93 -4.04 -17.90
CA PHE A 132 -16.74 -2.70 -18.46
C PHE A 132 -18.04 -2.05 -18.93
N SER A 133 -19.15 -2.80 -18.99
CA SER A 133 -20.48 -2.22 -19.15
C SER A 133 -21.03 -1.60 -17.86
N LYS A 134 -20.42 -1.89 -16.69
CA LYS A 134 -20.83 -1.27 -15.42
C LYS A 134 -20.50 0.24 -15.46
N PRO A 135 -21.42 1.12 -15.01
CA PRO A 135 -21.25 2.57 -15.13
C PRO A 135 -19.94 3.11 -14.54
N THR A 136 -19.52 2.61 -13.38
CA THR A 136 -18.30 3.09 -12.71
C THR A 136 -17.03 2.67 -13.46
N PHE A 137 -16.98 1.46 -14.02
CA PHE A 137 -15.88 0.98 -14.84
C PHE A 137 -15.80 1.74 -16.17
N ALA A 138 -16.94 1.91 -16.85
CA ALA A 138 -17.01 2.68 -18.10
C ALA A 138 -16.52 4.12 -17.90
N ALA A 139 -16.99 4.81 -16.85
CA ALA A 139 -16.58 6.17 -16.54
C ALA A 139 -15.09 6.26 -16.15
N PHE A 140 -14.57 5.27 -15.42
CA PHE A 140 -13.14 5.21 -15.08
C PHE A 140 -12.25 5.02 -16.32
N ILE A 141 -12.61 4.10 -17.22
CA ILE A 141 -11.88 3.86 -18.47
C ILE A 141 -11.91 5.10 -19.37
N ALA A 142 -13.05 5.79 -19.43
CA ALA A 142 -13.20 7.06 -20.14
C ALA A 142 -12.37 8.21 -19.55
N LEU A 143 -11.87 8.08 -18.31
CA LEU A 143 -10.89 9.03 -17.79
C LEU A 143 -9.46 8.65 -18.17
N LEU A 144 -9.11 7.37 -18.14
CA LEU A 144 -7.74 6.90 -18.38
C LEU A 144 -7.18 7.30 -19.75
N ASN A 145 -8.04 7.38 -20.78
CA ASN A 145 -7.66 7.78 -22.14
C ASN A 145 -7.37 9.30 -22.29
N ASN A 146 -7.67 10.12 -21.29
CA ASN A 146 -7.49 11.57 -21.34
C ASN A 146 -6.09 12.03 -20.99
N TYR A 147 -5.34 11.22 -20.26
CA TYR A 147 -4.06 11.59 -19.67
C TYR A 147 -2.90 11.15 -20.55
N GLN A 148 -1.90 12.01 -20.67
CA GLN A 148 -0.64 11.69 -21.34
C GLN A 148 0.41 11.36 -20.30
N ARG A 149 0.99 10.17 -20.37
CA ARG A 149 1.94 9.69 -19.34
C ARG A 149 3.19 10.55 -19.10
N HIS A 150 3.58 11.41 -20.06
CA HIS A 150 4.85 12.14 -20.01
C HIS A 150 4.61 13.50 -19.35
N THR A 151 5.18 13.71 -18.17
CA THR A 151 5.12 14.99 -17.46
C THR A 151 5.87 16.10 -18.23
N GLY A 152 5.53 17.37 -18.01
CA GLY A 152 6.24 18.53 -18.56
C GLY A 152 5.50 19.28 -19.67
N GLN A 153 4.31 18.82 -20.07
CA GLN A 153 3.40 19.58 -20.93
C GLN A 153 2.17 19.99 -20.13
N ALA A 154 1.69 21.22 -20.32
CA ALA A 154 0.51 21.69 -19.63
C ALA A 154 -0.71 20.87 -20.06
N GLU A 155 -1.37 20.23 -19.11
CA GLU A 155 -2.62 19.54 -19.37
C GLU A 155 -3.74 20.56 -19.62
N ARG A 156 -4.41 20.43 -20.77
CA ARG A 156 -5.59 21.23 -21.11
C ARG A 156 -6.72 20.28 -21.44
N PHE A 157 -7.66 20.17 -20.51
CA PHE A 157 -8.86 19.36 -20.71
C PHE A 157 -9.88 20.10 -21.56
N SER A 158 -10.45 19.40 -22.53
CA SER A 158 -11.63 19.86 -23.26
C SER A 158 -12.87 19.83 -22.36
N SER A 159 -13.94 20.51 -22.76
CA SER A 159 -15.22 20.47 -22.05
C SER A 159 -15.77 19.05 -21.90
N ALA A 160 -15.52 18.18 -22.88
CA ALA A 160 -15.92 16.76 -22.81
C ALA A 160 -15.15 16.02 -21.72
N GLN A 161 -13.83 16.23 -21.63
CA GLN A 161 -12.98 15.60 -20.62
C GLN A 161 -13.31 16.08 -19.20
N LEU A 162 -13.67 17.35 -19.04
CA LEU A 162 -14.17 17.87 -17.77
C LEU A 162 -15.54 17.25 -17.40
N ALA A 163 -16.41 17.00 -18.38
CA ALA A 163 -17.69 16.32 -18.16
C ALA A 163 -17.52 14.83 -17.82
N GLU A 164 -16.46 14.18 -18.32
CA GLU A 164 -16.10 12.81 -17.92
C GLU A 164 -15.68 12.74 -16.45
N GLN A 165 -14.96 13.75 -15.93
CA GLN A 165 -14.64 13.84 -14.49
C GLN A 165 -15.91 13.96 -13.64
N ASP A 166 -16.86 14.80 -14.06
CA ASP A 166 -18.14 14.97 -13.38
C ASP A 166 -18.98 13.69 -13.42
N THR A 167 -19.00 13.02 -14.57
CA THR A 167 -19.69 11.74 -14.73
C THR A 167 -19.10 10.69 -13.80
N PHE A 168 -17.77 10.54 -13.79
CA PHE A 168 -17.10 9.58 -12.92
C PHE A 168 -17.43 9.83 -11.44
N LEU A 169 -17.33 11.07 -10.95
CA LEU A 169 -17.65 11.41 -9.57
C LEU A 169 -19.09 11.06 -9.21
N ARG A 170 -20.04 11.37 -10.09
CA ARG A 170 -21.45 11.00 -9.88
C ARG A 170 -21.63 9.49 -9.82
N GLU A 171 -21.02 8.74 -10.74
CA GLU A 171 -21.13 7.28 -10.76
C GLU A 171 -20.53 6.65 -9.49
N VAL A 172 -19.33 7.07 -9.07
CA VAL A 172 -18.66 6.44 -7.92
C VAL A 172 -19.17 6.92 -6.57
N VAL A 173 -19.62 8.18 -6.44
CA VAL A 173 -20.07 8.74 -5.16
C VAL A 173 -21.57 8.56 -4.97
N SER A 174 -22.38 9.03 -5.91
CA SER A 174 -23.83 9.14 -5.72
C SER A 174 -24.58 7.87 -6.13
N ASN A 175 -24.10 7.15 -7.15
CA ASN A 175 -24.80 5.99 -7.71
C ASN A 175 -24.38 4.65 -7.10
N THR A 176 -23.44 4.63 -6.15
CA THR A 176 -23.00 3.39 -5.48
C THR A 176 -23.37 3.39 -3.99
N GLU A 177 -23.52 2.20 -3.39
CA GLU A 177 -23.70 2.08 -1.94
C GLU A 177 -22.43 2.54 -1.19
N ILE A 178 -21.24 2.14 -1.67
CA ILE A 178 -19.95 2.49 -1.04
C ILE A 178 -19.72 4.00 -1.02
N GLY A 179 -19.98 4.70 -2.13
CA GLY A 179 -19.81 6.15 -2.22
C GLY A 179 -20.74 6.90 -1.26
N ARG A 180 -22.01 6.49 -1.21
CA ARG A 180 -23.02 7.06 -0.29
C ARG A 180 -22.66 6.80 1.17
N GLU A 181 -22.21 5.58 1.49
CA GLU A 181 -21.76 5.22 2.84
C GLU A 181 -20.53 6.02 3.27
N LEU A 182 -19.57 6.27 2.36
CA LEU A 182 -18.43 7.15 2.63
C LEU A 182 -18.90 8.58 2.96
N PHE A 183 -19.81 9.12 2.15
CA PHE A 183 -20.36 10.45 2.40
C PHE A 183 -21.09 10.52 3.75
N ILE A 184 -21.99 9.57 4.04
CA ILE A 184 -22.71 9.49 5.31
C ILE A 184 -21.73 9.38 6.49
N PHE A 185 -20.68 8.57 6.35
CA PHE A 185 -19.64 8.46 7.37
C PHE A 185 -18.96 9.81 7.61
N LEU A 186 -18.50 10.50 6.56
CA LEU A 186 -17.80 11.78 6.70
C LEU A 186 -18.72 12.91 7.19
N LEU A 187 -19.99 12.90 6.79
CA LEU A 187 -21.04 13.76 7.33
C LEU A 187 -21.20 13.55 8.84
N SER A 188 -21.28 12.29 9.30
CA SER A 188 -21.38 11.96 10.73
C SER A 188 -20.15 12.40 11.55
N LYS A 189 -19.00 12.60 10.89
CA LYS A 189 -17.77 13.12 11.50
C LYS A 189 -17.65 14.64 11.40
N GLY A 190 -18.68 15.34 10.89
CA GLY A 190 -18.66 16.78 10.68
C GLY A 190 -17.59 17.24 9.70
N ARG A 191 -17.18 16.37 8.75
CA ARG A 191 -16.16 16.71 7.74
C ARG A 191 -16.73 17.45 6.54
N TYR A 192 -17.99 17.18 6.21
CA TYR A 192 -18.74 17.83 5.14
C TYR A 192 -20.17 18.04 5.63
N SER A 193 -20.83 19.08 5.11
CA SER A 193 -22.22 19.42 5.47
C SER A 193 -23.22 18.96 4.40
N THR A 194 -22.79 18.89 3.14
CA THR A 194 -23.64 18.50 2.01
C THR A 194 -22.90 17.60 1.03
N GLU A 195 -23.63 16.79 0.26
CA GLU A 195 -23.03 15.92 -0.75
C GLU A 195 -22.37 16.74 -1.87
N ALA A 196 -22.96 17.88 -2.24
CA ALA A 196 -22.41 18.80 -3.22
C ALA A 196 -21.04 19.35 -2.79
N GLU A 197 -20.88 19.73 -1.52
CA GLU A 197 -19.58 20.14 -0.95
C GLU A 197 -18.56 19.00 -1.02
N PHE A 198 -18.97 17.79 -0.66
CA PHE A 198 -18.11 16.61 -0.69
C PHE A 198 -17.64 16.28 -2.12
N ILE A 199 -18.56 16.25 -3.09
CA ILE A 199 -18.24 15.99 -4.51
C ILE A 199 -17.34 17.08 -5.07
N TYR A 200 -17.60 18.35 -4.75
CA TYR A 200 -16.73 19.46 -5.17
C TYR A 200 -15.31 19.31 -4.61
N ASP A 201 -15.18 18.98 -3.32
CA ASP A 201 -13.87 18.78 -2.69
C ASP A 201 -13.14 17.58 -3.30
N LEU A 202 -13.84 16.47 -3.57
CA LEU A 202 -13.28 15.32 -4.29
C LEU A 202 -12.81 15.71 -5.70
N LYS A 203 -13.61 16.52 -6.43
CA LYS A 203 -13.23 17.00 -7.76
C LYS A 203 -11.91 17.75 -7.72
N MET A 204 -11.79 18.71 -6.81
CA MET A 204 -10.58 19.50 -6.67
C MET A 204 -9.40 18.69 -6.15
N MET A 205 -9.64 17.82 -5.17
CA MET A 205 -8.62 16.96 -4.56
C MET A 205 -7.97 16.01 -5.57
N TRP A 206 -8.78 15.37 -6.43
CA TRP A 206 -8.34 14.34 -7.35
C TRP A 206 -7.97 14.85 -8.74
N PHE A 207 -8.74 15.79 -9.29
CA PHE A 207 -8.59 16.28 -10.66
C PHE A 207 -8.01 17.69 -10.76
N GLY A 208 -7.87 18.39 -9.62
CA GLY A 208 -7.23 19.69 -9.61
C GLY A 208 -5.76 19.59 -10.01
N LEU A 209 -5.40 20.36 -11.04
CA LEU A 209 -4.05 20.37 -11.60
C LEU A 209 -3.06 21.10 -10.69
N TYR A 210 -1.95 20.43 -10.39
CA TYR A 210 -0.78 20.99 -9.71
C TYR A 210 0.49 20.70 -10.52
N SER A 211 1.61 21.32 -10.11
CA SER A 211 2.83 21.34 -10.91
C SER A 211 3.95 20.52 -10.29
N ARG A 212 4.39 19.43 -10.94
CA ARG A 212 5.54 18.63 -10.45
C ARG A 212 6.89 19.04 -11.05
N SER A 213 6.88 19.90 -12.06
CA SER A 213 8.06 20.30 -12.86
C SER A 213 8.06 21.78 -13.29
N GLY A 214 7.23 22.63 -12.69
CA GLY A 214 7.11 24.06 -13.05
C GLY A 214 5.96 24.39 -14.01
N VAL A 215 5.30 23.39 -14.59
CA VAL A 215 4.04 23.51 -15.37
C VAL A 215 2.92 22.76 -14.64
N LYS A 216 1.66 23.22 -14.69
CA LYS A 216 0.51 22.47 -14.14
C LYS A 216 0.18 21.30 -15.07
N ASP A 217 0.67 20.13 -14.72
CA ASP A 217 0.77 18.96 -15.60
C ASP A 217 0.45 17.64 -14.89
N SER A 218 -0.06 17.69 -13.66
CA SER A 218 -0.30 16.50 -12.84
C SER A 218 -1.55 16.65 -11.99
N SER A 219 -2.29 15.56 -11.84
CA SER A 219 -3.42 15.44 -10.90
C SER A 219 -3.27 14.22 -9.99
N GLY A 220 -4.07 14.15 -8.92
CA GLY A 220 -4.09 12.98 -8.04
C GLY A 220 -4.58 11.72 -8.76
N PHE A 221 -5.61 11.88 -9.61
CA PHE A 221 -6.15 10.80 -10.43
C PHE A 221 -5.12 10.28 -11.42
N GLU A 222 -4.48 11.18 -12.17
CA GLU A 222 -3.43 10.83 -13.12
C GLU A 222 -2.31 10.05 -12.43
N HIS A 223 -1.75 10.61 -11.38
CA HIS A 223 -0.61 10.00 -10.70
C HIS A 223 -0.93 8.62 -10.11
N ILE A 224 -2.09 8.48 -9.45
CA ILE A 224 -2.45 7.25 -8.75
C ILE A 224 -2.95 6.19 -9.73
N PHE A 225 -3.88 6.55 -10.61
CA PHE A 225 -4.62 5.60 -11.43
C PHE A 225 -4.08 5.47 -12.86
N ALA A 226 -3.87 6.59 -13.58
CA ALA A 226 -3.40 6.55 -14.97
C ALA A 226 -1.91 6.19 -15.09
N GLY A 227 -1.11 6.67 -14.14
CA GLY A 227 0.34 6.54 -14.10
C GLY A 227 1.06 7.66 -14.85
N GLU A 228 2.24 8.02 -14.35
CA GLU A 228 3.11 9.05 -14.92
C GLU A 228 4.54 8.52 -15.02
N VAL A 229 5.27 8.97 -16.04
CA VAL A 229 6.72 8.77 -16.17
C VAL A 229 7.43 10.09 -15.89
N LYS A 230 8.30 10.08 -14.87
CA LYS A 230 9.14 11.21 -14.49
C LYS A 230 10.60 10.79 -14.44
N ASN A 231 11.48 11.55 -15.08
CA ASN A 231 12.93 11.29 -15.11
C ASN A 231 13.28 9.85 -15.54
N GLY A 232 12.58 9.33 -16.54
CA GLY A 232 12.76 7.96 -17.04
C GLY A 232 12.35 6.86 -16.06
N LYS A 233 11.48 7.15 -15.09
CA LYS A 233 10.94 6.19 -14.14
C LYS A 233 9.44 6.35 -14.02
N VAL A 234 8.73 5.24 -13.88
CA VAL A 234 7.29 5.24 -13.57
C VAL A 234 7.10 5.71 -12.13
N SER A 235 6.63 6.95 -11.93
CA SER A 235 6.46 7.56 -10.61
C SER A 235 5.12 7.25 -9.97
N GLY A 236 4.07 7.12 -10.77
CA GLY A 236 2.70 6.78 -10.36
C GLY A 236 2.34 5.32 -10.68
N PHE A 237 1.05 5.02 -10.87
CA PHE A 237 0.50 3.74 -11.38
C PHE A 237 0.19 2.67 -10.31
N HIS A 238 -1.05 2.67 -9.83
CA HIS A 238 -1.58 1.80 -8.78
C HIS A 238 -3.00 1.27 -9.06
N SER A 239 -3.40 1.24 -10.34
CA SER A 239 -4.69 0.68 -10.79
C SER A 239 -4.50 -0.66 -11.50
N TRP A 240 -5.19 -1.70 -11.04
CA TRP A 240 -5.20 -2.99 -11.74
C TRP A 240 -5.97 -2.93 -13.06
N ILE A 241 -6.98 -2.05 -13.18
CA ILE A 241 -7.75 -1.84 -14.42
C ILE A 241 -6.84 -1.23 -15.49
N GLN A 242 -6.07 -0.18 -15.14
CA GLN A 242 -5.10 0.42 -16.06
C GLN A 242 -3.99 -0.58 -16.41
N PHE A 243 -3.53 -1.37 -15.43
CA PHE A 243 -2.57 -2.45 -15.67
C PHE A 243 -3.08 -3.42 -16.74
N TYR A 244 -4.28 -3.96 -16.54
CA TYR A 244 -4.93 -4.88 -17.46
C TYR A 244 -5.05 -4.30 -18.87
N GLN A 245 -5.57 -3.08 -18.99
CA GLN A 245 -5.77 -2.42 -20.29
C GLN A 245 -4.44 -2.25 -21.05
N LEU A 246 -3.36 -1.90 -20.35
CA LEU A 246 -2.06 -1.70 -20.99
C LEU A 246 -1.36 -3.02 -21.31
N GLU A 247 -1.49 -4.04 -20.48
CA GLU A 247 -0.92 -5.38 -20.72
C GLU A 247 -1.61 -6.05 -21.91
N LYS A 248 -2.94 -6.02 -21.94
CA LYS A 248 -3.74 -6.51 -23.08
C LYS A 248 -3.34 -5.85 -24.41
N ASN A 249 -3.02 -4.56 -24.39
CA ASN A 249 -2.62 -3.81 -25.58
C ASN A 249 -1.11 -3.92 -25.90
N GLY A 250 -0.35 -4.75 -25.18
CA GLY A 250 1.08 -4.96 -25.41
C GLY A 250 1.97 -3.77 -25.03
N LEU A 251 1.44 -2.80 -24.28
CA LEU A 251 2.17 -1.61 -23.81
C LEU A 251 2.81 -1.83 -22.44
N MET A 252 2.43 -2.91 -21.75
CA MET A 252 2.93 -3.30 -20.44
C MET A 252 3.43 -4.74 -20.50
N ASN A 253 4.58 -5.02 -19.87
CA ASN A 253 5.05 -6.38 -19.63
C ASN A 253 5.21 -6.63 -18.12
N TYR A 254 4.43 -7.57 -17.58
CA TYR A 254 4.49 -8.05 -16.21
C TYR A 254 5.71 -8.95 -15.98
N TYR A 255 6.48 -8.70 -14.91
CA TYR A 255 7.71 -9.48 -14.63
C TYR A 255 7.52 -10.44 -13.45
N SER A 256 6.93 -9.97 -12.35
CA SER A 256 6.70 -10.75 -11.12
C SER A 256 5.86 -9.95 -10.11
N HIS A 257 5.37 -10.59 -9.04
CA HIS A 257 4.67 -9.91 -7.95
C HIS A 257 5.11 -10.40 -6.56
N SER A 258 4.93 -9.54 -5.55
CA SER A 258 4.76 -9.91 -4.14
C SER A 258 3.28 -9.93 -3.80
N PHE A 259 2.88 -10.82 -2.90
CA PHE A 259 1.54 -10.85 -2.34
C PHE A 259 1.57 -11.28 -0.86
N ASP A 260 0.48 -11.07 -0.15
CA ASP A 260 0.35 -11.24 1.30
C ASP A 260 -0.08 -12.63 1.78
N GLY A 261 0.10 -13.65 0.93
CA GLY A 261 -0.11 -15.07 1.26
C GLY A 261 -1.22 -15.72 0.43
N PRO A 262 -1.38 -17.06 0.49
CA PRO A 262 -2.36 -17.75 -0.34
C PRO A 262 -3.77 -17.18 -0.14
N TRP A 263 -4.46 -17.00 -1.26
CA TRP A 263 -5.71 -16.26 -1.38
C TRP A 263 -6.81 -17.07 -0.68
N THR A 264 -7.13 -16.73 0.56
CA THR A 264 -8.29 -17.35 1.26
C THR A 264 -9.48 -16.41 1.33
N THR A 265 -9.29 -15.10 1.11
CA THR A 265 -10.32 -14.05 1.21
C THR A 265 -9.90 -12.75 0.51
N TYR A 266 -10.85 -12.08 -0.15
CA TYR A 266 -10.72 -10.76 -0.79
C TYR A 266 -10.65 -9.58 0.22
N PRO A 267 -10.00 -8.42 -0.08
CA PRO A 267 -9.27 -8.11 -1.31
C PRO A 267 -7.79 -8.51 -1.28
N ASP A 268 -7.28 -8.94 -2.44
CA ASP A 268 -5.87 -9.27 -2.65
C ASP A 268 -5.08 -8.02 -3.02
N VAL A 269 -3.92 -7.83 -2.38
CA VAL A 269 -3.01 -6.72 -2.69
C VAL A 269 -1.75 -7.27 -3.32
N LEU A 270 -1.52 -6.94 -4.58
CA LEU A 270 -0.29 -7.31 -5.29
C LEU A 270 0.66 -6.13 -5.33
N GLY A 271 1.95 -6.41 -5.11
CA GLY A 271 3.05 -5.52 -5.43
C GLY A 271 3.73 -6.02 -6.69
N MET A 272 3.51 -5.35 -7.81
CA MET A 272 3.91 -5.84 -9.13
C MET A 272 5.20 -5.18 -9.61
N GLN A 273 6.06 -5.97 -10.23
CA GLN A 273 7.16 -5.54 -11.08
C GLN A 273 6.74 -5.60 -12.53
N PHE A 274 7.00 -4.52 -13.27
CA PHE A 274 6.60 -4.46 -14.66
C PHE A 274 7.40 -3.42 -15.44
N LYS A 275 7.34 -3.54 -16.77
CA LYS A 275 7.87 -2.58 -17.71
C LYS A 275 6.73 -1.95 -18.50
N TRP A 276 6.58 -0.64 -18.39
CA TRP A 276 5.57 0.14 -19.10
C TRP A 276 6.23 1.03 -20.15
N ASP A 277 5.96 0.73 -21.43
CA ASP A 277 6.55 1.37 -22.60
C ASP A 277 8.02 1.80 -22.44
N GLY A 278 8.88 0.81 -22.18
CA GLY A 278 10.32 1.03 -22.03
C GLY A 278 10.78 1.31 -20.60
N TYR A 279 9.90 1.77 -19.70
CA TYR A 279 10.25 2.19 -18.34
C TYR A 279 9.96 1.11 -17.31
N PHE A 280 10.99 0.71 -16.55
CA PHE A 280 10.85 -0.28 -15.48
C PHE A 280 10.28 0.35 -14.21
N LYS A 281 9.28 -0.30 -13.62
CA LYS A 281 8.77 -0.01 -12.27
C LYS A 281 9.14 -1.17 -11.34
N GLN A 282 9.94 -0.85 -10.32
CA GLN A 282 10.40 -1.85 -9.36
C GLN A 282 9.26 -2.37 -8.47
N VAL A 283 8.32 -1.53 -8.04
CA VAL A 283 7.12 -1.95 -7.32
C VAL A 283 6.00 -0.96 -7.59
N GLY A 284 4.89 -1.43 -8.16
CA GLY A 284 3.59 -0.77 -8.16
C GLY A 284 2.56 -1.66 -7.49
N SER A 285 1.98 -1.22 -6.38
CA SER A 285 0.99 -2.00 -5.66
C SER A 285 -0.44 -1.61 -6.04
N ALA A 286 -1.33 -2.59 -6.12
CA ALA A 286 -2.75 -2.39 -6.43
C ALA A 286 -3.60 -3.39 -5.66
N ILE A 287 -4.86 -3.00 -5.40
CA ILE A 287 -5.90 -3.90 -4.92
C ILE A 287 -6.46 -4.59 -6.17
N ILE A 288 -6.40 -5.92 -6.25
CA ILE A 288 -6.80 -6.65 -7.46
C ILE A 288 -8.28 -6.98 -7.40
N GLY A 289 -8.98 -6.79 -8.52
CA GLY A 289 -10.41 -7.09 -8.65
C GLY A 289 -11.34 -6.02 -8.03
N SER A 290 -10.78 -4.95 -7.49
CA SER A 290 -11.57 -3.86 -6.90
C SER A 290 -12.30 -3.04 -7.95
N SER A 291 -13.48 -2.52 -7.58
CA SER A 291 -14.20 -1.57 -8.41
C SER A 291 -13.61 -0.16 -8.28
N PRO A 292 -13.76 0.71 -9.31
CA PRO A 292 -13.28 2.08 -9.25
C PRO A 292 -13.82 2.84 -8.03
N GLU A 293 -15.09 2.65 -7.68
CA GLU A 293 -15.71 3.28 -6.52
C GLU A 293 -15.14 2.78 -5.19
N PHE A 294 -14.67 1.52 -5.11
CA PHE A 294 -14.03 0.99 -3.91
C PHE A 294 -12.67 1.65 -3.70
N ASP A 295 -11.79 1.61 -4.70
CA ASP A 295 -10.45 2.21 -4.62
C ASP A 295 -10.53 3.72 -4.36
N PHE A 296 -11.40 4.40 -5.12
CA PHE A 296 -11.60 5.85 -5.00
C PHE A 296 -12.12 6.23 -3.62
N ALA A 297 -13.12 5.52 -3.08
CA ALA A 297 -13.65 5.76 -1.74
C ALA A 297 -12.59 5.52 -0.66
N LEU A 298 -11.82 4.42 -0.78
CA LEU A 298 -10.82 4.05 0.21
C LEU A 298 -9.67 5.05 0.29
N TYR A 299 -9.12 5.42 -0.87
CA TYR A 299 -8.03 6.39 -0.95
C TYR A 299 -8.50 7.78 -0.51
N SER A 300 -9.72 8.19 -0.88
CA SER A 300 -10.32 9.45 -0.44
C SER A 300 -10.49 9.48 1.07
N LEU A 301 -11.07 8.43 1.66
CA LEU A 301 -11.23 8.32 3.11
C LEU A 301 -9.88 8.45 3.84
N CYS A 302 -8.89 7.68 3.39
CA CYS A 302 -7.58 7.67 4.02
C CYS A 302 -6.88 9.02 3.90
N TYR A 303 -6.98 9.69 2.75
CA TYR A 303 -6.43 11.02 2.60
C TYR A 303 -7.15 12.08 3.45
N ILE A 304 -8.49 12.08 3.47
CA ILE A 304 -9.30 13.01 4.27
C ILE A 304 -9.05 12.82 5.77
N ALA A 305 -8.96 11.57 6.22
CA ALA A 305 -8.81 11.25 7.65
C ALA A 305 -7.36 11.33 8.14
N ARG A 306 -6.39 11.04 7.28
CA ARG A 306 -4.96 10.83 7.61
C ARG A 306 -4.02 11.32 6.48
N PRO A 307 -4.06 12.60 6.11
CA PRO A 307 -3.25 13.12 5.00
C PRO A 307 -1.76 12.91 5.28
N GLY A 308 -1.05 12.30 4.31
CA GLY A 308 0.38 12.03 4.41
C GLY A 308 0.78 10.88 5.35
N LYS A 309 -0.18 10.19 5.98
CA LYS A 309 0.08 9.15 6.99
C LYS A 309 -0.47 7.79 6.55
N GLN A 310 0.11 6.73 7.10
CA GLN A 310 -0.45 5.39 6.94
C GLN A 310 -1.84 5.31 7.56
N CYS A 311 -2.77 4.79 6.77
CA CYS A 311 -4.17 4.58 7.09
C CYS A 311 -4.40 3.08 7.25
N TYR A 312 -4.64 2.64 8.48
CA TYR A 312 -4.88 1.23 8.80
C TYR A 312 -6.38 0.94 8.78
N LEU A 313 -6.75 -0.07 8.03
CA LEU A 313 -8.13 -0.47 7.74
C LEU A 313 -8.30 -1.94 8.10
N SER A 314 -9.51 -2.32 8.51
CA SER A 314 -9.88 -3.71 8.73
C SER A 314 -10.93 -4.12 7.69
N LEU A 315 -10.55 -4.97 6.74
CA LEU A 315 -11.42 -5.50 5.69
C LEU A 315 -11.52 -7.01 5.85
N GLY A 316 -12.73 -7.54 6.04
CA GLY A 316 -12.93 -8.99 6.24
C GLY A 316 -12.16 -9.57 7.44
N GLY A 317 -11.81 -8.75 8.44
CA GLY A 317 -10.97 -9.15 9.58
C GLY A 317 -9.46 -9.17 9.30
N LYS A 318 -9.04 -8.76 8.11
CA LYS A 318 -7.63 -8.57 7.72
C LYS A 318 -7.25 -7.10 7.76
N THR A 319 -5.98 -6.82 8.04
CA THR A 319 -5.47 -5.45 8.04
C THR A 319 -5.05 -5.06 6.63
N LEU A 320 -5.63 -3.99 6.09
CA LEU A 320 -5.17 -3.31 4.89
C LEU A 320 -4.54 -1.98 5.29
N VAL A 321 -3.38 -1.65 4.72
CA VAL A 321 -2.71 -0.37 4.99
C VAL A 321 -2.63 0.43 3.71
N ILE A 322 -3.21 1.62 3.70
CA ILE A 322 -3.11 2.57 2.59
C ILE A 322 -2.14 3.68 2.98
N GLN A 323 -1.19 4.00 2.11
CA GLN A 323 -0.38 5.21 2.22
C GLN A 323 -0.89 6.23 1.20
N THR A 324 -1.16 7.45 1.65
CA THR A 324 -1.41 8.59 0.76
C THR A 324 -0.39 9.69 1.02
N TYR A 325 -0.08 10.49 0.01
CA TYR A 325 0.82 11.64 0.12
C TYR A 325 0.09 12.91 -0.27
N THR A 326 0.48 14.01 0.37
CA THR A 326 -0.07 15.34 0.13
C THR A 326 0.81 16.10 -0.83
N TRP A 327 0.20 16.87 -1.72
CA TRP A 327 0.90 17.87 -2.50
C TRP A 327 0.98 19.19 -1.72
N ASP A 328 2.18 19.57 -1.28
CA ASP A 328 2.36 20.71 -0.38
C ASP A 328 2.71 22.03 -1.09
N ASN A 329 3.00 22.01 -2.40
CA ASN A 329 3.52 23.19 -3.10
C ASN A 329 2.42 24.10 -3.69
N SER A 330 1.17 23.67 -3.66
CA SER A 330 0.03 24.48 -4.13
C SER A 330 -1.26 24.05 -3.44
N TYR A 331 -2.26 24.93 -3.51
CA TYR A 331 -3.51 24.80 -2.78
C TYR A 331 -4.72 25.07 -3.68
N TYR A 332 -5.90 24.65 -3.25
CA TYR A 332 -7.18 25.01 -3.84
C TYR A 332 -8.19 25.46 -2.78
N GLY A 333 -9.16 26.27 -3.18
CA GLY A 333 -10.17 26.82 -2.28
C GLY A 333 -9.54 27.48 -1.05
N ASP A 334 -10.05 27.12 0.13
CA ASP A 334 -9.65 27.66 1.44
C ASP A 334 -8.32 27.08 1.97
N GLY A 335 -7.30 26.98 1.11
CA GLY A 335 -6.00 26.44 1.49
C GLY A 335 -5.95 24.90 1.60
N LYS A 336 -6.92 24.20 1.01
CA LYS A 336 -6.91 22.74 0.93
C LYS A 336 -5.80 22.25 -0.02
N LYS A 337 -5.31 21.02 0.21
CA LYS A 337 -4.19 20.43 -0.51
C LYS A 337 -4.61 19.21 -1.32
N PHE A 338 -3.99 19.02 -2.47
CA PHE A 338 -4.27 17.93 -3.40
C PHE A 338 -3.69 16.60 -2.89
N ILE A 339 -4.32 15.48 -3.25
CA ILE A 339 -3.70 14.17 -3.09
C ILE A 339 -2.60 14.02 -4.15
N ALA A 340 -1.38 13.74 -3.70
CA ALA A 340 -0.22 13.59 -4.58
C ALA A 340 0.01 12.14 -4.99
N SER A 341 -0.23 11.19 -4.10
CA SER A 341 -0.01 9.76 -4.37
C SER A 341 -0.82 8.94 -3.37
N GLY A 342 -1.06 7.68 -3.69
CA GLY A 342 -1.98 6.81 -2.98
C GLY A 342 -1.77 5.37 -3.44
N PHE A 343 -1.51 4.46 -2.50
CA PHE A 343 -1.32 3.05 -2.81
C PHE A 343 -1.49 2.15 -1.59
N PRO A 344 -1.89 0.88 -1.79
CA PRO A 344 -1.92 -0.10 -0.72
C PRO A 344 -0.48 -0.56 -0.40
N SER A 345 -0.18 -0.77 0.87
CA SER A 345 1.11 -1.31 1.29
C SER A 345 1.11 -2.81 1.07
N THR A 346 2.15 -3.31 0.44
CA THR A 346 2.40 -4.75 0.28
C THR A 346 3.49 -5.22 1.24
N PRO A 347 3.51 -6.49 1.64
CA PRO A 347 4.66 -7.06 2.31
C PRO A 347 5.93 -6.87 1.47
N ARG A 348 7.06 -6.60 2.13
CA ARG A 348 8.36 -6.46 1.44
C ARG A 348 8.93 -7.79 0.93
N SER A 349 8.27 -8.91 1.24
CA SER A 349 8.67 -10.26 0.82
C SER A 349 8.00 -10.61 -0.51
N PHE A 350 8.80 -10.70 -1.57
CA PHE A 350 8.38 -11.18 -2.89
C PHE A 350 8.48 -12.70 -2.90
N SER A 351 7.35 -13.39 -3.02
CA SER A 351 7.33 -14.80 -3.38
C SER A 351 7.99 -14.98 -4.75
N HIS A 352 8.80 -16.02 -4.90
CA HIS A 352 9.19 -16.48 -6.24
C HIS A 352 7.90 -16.78 -7.00
N ALA A 353 7.79 -16.32 -8.25
CA ALA A 353 6.76 -16.77 -9.17
C ALA A 353 6.90 -18.29 -9.35
N SER A 354 6.31 -19.05 -8.42
CA SER A 354 5.95 -20.43 -8.67
C SER A 354 5.00 -20.38 -9.85
N SER A 355 5.17 -21.30 -10.79
CA SER A 355 4.49 -21.49 -12.07
C SER A 355 2.95 -21.67 -12.00
N ARG A 356 2.28 -21.05 -11.03
CA ARG A 356 0.83 -20.91 -10.90
C ARG A 356 0.46 -19.44 -11.13
N ASN A 357 0.66 -18.97 -12.35
CA ASN A 357 0.33 -17.60 -12.74
C ASN A 357 -0.93 -17.62 -13.59
N PHE A 358 -2.12 -17.52 -13.01
CA PHE A 358 -3.36 -17.21 -13.75
C PHE A 358 -4.37 -16.59 -12.77
N LEU A 359 -4.68 -15.30 -12.95
CA LEU A 359 -5.87 -14.69 -12.33
C LEU A 359 -7.00 -14.74 -13.34
N ASP A 360 -8.06 -15.48 -12.99
CA ASP A 360 -9.33 -15.45 -13.70
C ASP A 360 -10.28 -14.56 -12.89
N LEU A 361 -10.64 -13.40 -13.46
CA LEU A 361 -11.39 -12.33 -12.80
C LEU A 361 -12.80 -12.13 -13.37
#